data_AF-A0A1A1Y8S7-F1
#
_entry.id   AF-A0A1A1Y8S7-F1
#
_cell.length_a   1.000
_cell.length_b   1.000
_cell.length_c   1.000
_cell.angle_alpha   90.00
_cell.angle_beta   90.00
_cell.angle_gamma   90.00
#
_symmetry.space_group_name_H-M   'P 1'
#
loop_
_entity.id
_entity.type
_entity.pdbx_description
1 polymer ?
#
loop_
_entity_poly.entity_id
_entity_poly.type
_entity_poly.pdbx_seq_one_letter_code
_entity_poly.pdbx_strand_id
1 'polypeptide(L)'
;MTTTGNGPTSDSTRSDSRAESARARAAELHQRLDELARRVPATDQSVAQARRRAEQALERARNAHESAALRHLDAERAHLRAAAAHEQAALLEGDGRGEQHQDAAEHHRDEARRHEKAAAEERLAERHDQQRQG
;
A
#
# COMPACT_ATOMS: atom_id res chain seq x y z
N MET A 1 16.27 -0.20 -32.47
CA MET A 1 14.87 0.14 -32.09
C MET A 1 14.13 -1.16 -31.84
N THR A 2 13.90 -1.50 -30.58
CA THR A 2 13.11 -2.67 -30.17
C THR A 2 12.12 -2.18 -29.12
N THR A 3 10.97 -1.68 -29.57
CA THR A 3 9.85 -1.37 -28.68
C THR A 3 8.97 -2.60 -28.60
N THR A 4 9.15 -3.32 -27.51
CA THR A 4 8.34 -4.47 -27.09
C THR A 4 6.88 -4.04 -26.94
N GLY A 5 5.99 -4.62 -27.73
CA GLY A 5 4.56 -4.51 -27.54
C GLY A 5 4.14 -5.23 -26.26
N ASN A 6 3.75 -4.47 -25.24
CA ASN A 6 3.20 -4.99 -24.00
C ASN A 6 1.67 -4.90 -24.08
N GLY A 7 1.00 -6.02 -24.36
CA GLY A 7 -0.45 -6.09 -24.56
C GLY A 7 -1.27 -6.04 -23.26
N PRO A 8 -2.61 -5.81 -23.35
CA PRO A 8 -3.55 -5.61 -22.23
C PRO A 8 -3.92 -6.89 -21.44
N THR A 9 -3.19 -8.00 -21.60
CA THR A 9 -3.59 -9.32 -21.07
C THR A 9 -3.39 -9.49 -19.56
N SER A 10 -2.47 -8.72 -18.95
CA SER A 10 -2.16 -8.85 -17.52
C SER A 10 -3.22 -8.21 -16.60
N ASP A 11 -3.99 -7.25 -17.09
CA ASP A 11 -4.98 -6.53 -16.27
C ASP A 11 -6.33 -7.26 -16.26
N SER A 12 -6.71 -7.86 -17.39
CA SER A 12 -7.91 -8.69 -17.51
C SER A 12 -7.85 -9.93 -16.59
N THR A 13 -6.71 -10.62 -16.56
CA THR A 13 -6.52 -11.81 -15.70
C THR A 13 -6.51 -11.49 -14.20
N ARG A 14 -5.99 -10.33 -13.80
CA ARG A 14 -6.09 -9.83 -12.42
C ARG A 14 -7.51 -9.41 -12.03
N SER A 15 -8.26 -8.82 -12.96
CA SER A 15 -9.66 -8.47 -12.75
C SER A 15 -10.52 -9.73 -12.57
N ASP A 16 -10.33 -10.74 -13.41
CA ASP A 16 -11.09 -11.99 -13.38
C ASP A 16 -10.85 -12.77 -12.08
N SER A 17 -9.58 -12.90 -11.67
CA SER A 17 -9.22 -13.53 -10.38
C SER A 17 -9.77 -12.77 -9.15
N ARG A 18 -9.84 -11.44 -9.21
CA ARG A 18 -10.46 -10.62 -8.15
C ARG A 18 -11.98 -10.84 -8.11
N ALA A 19 -12.65 -10.87 -9.26
CA ALA A 19 -14.08 -11.10 -9.36
C ALA A 19 -14.46 -12.51 -8.87
N GLU A 20 -13.67 -13.54 -9.20
CA GLU A 20 -13.85 -14.90 -8.69
C GLU A 20 -13.67 -14.98 -7.17
N SER A 21 -12.61 -14.36 -6.64
CA SER A 21 -12.37 -14.30 -5.19
C SER A 21 -13.51 -13.59 -4.45
N ALA A 22 -14.04 -12.51 -5.01
CA ALA A 22 -15.17 -11.79 -4.45
C ALA A 22 -16.45 -12.65 -4.44
N ARG A 23 -16.73 -13.36 -5.54
CA ARG A 23 -17.88 -14.28 -5.63
C ARG A 23 -17.79 -15.43 -4.64
N ALA A 24 -16.63 -16.07 -4.53
CA ALA A 24 -16.40 -17.13 -3.56
C ALA A 24 -16.63 -16.65 -2.12
N ARG A 25 -16.17 -15.44 -1.79
CA ARG A 25 -16.36 -14.85 -0.47
C ARG A 25 -17.82 -14.49 -0.18
N ALA A 26 -18.54 -13.97 -1.18
CA ALA A 26 -19.97 -13.67 -1.05
C ALA A 26 -20.78 -14.94 -0.78
N ALA A 27 -20.49 -16.03 -1.51
CA ALA A 27 -21.16 -17.32 -1.32
C ALA A 27 -20.94 -17.87 0.10
N GLU A 28 -19.70 -17.82 0.58
CA GLU A 28 -19.40 -18.30 1.93
C GLU A 28 -20.01 -17.42 3.03
N LEU A 29 -20.05 -16.10 2.85
CA LEU A 29 -20.74 -15.20 3.79
C LEU A 29 -22.23 -15.50 3.85
N HIS A 30 -22.87 -15.77 2.71
CA HIS A 30 -24.28 -16.18 2.67
C HIS A 30 -24.50 -17.47 3.46
N GLN A 31 -23.68 -18.49 3.23
CA GLN A 31 -23.75 -19.75 3.97
C GLN A 31 -23.61 -19.53 5.49
N ARG A 32 -22.67 -18.69 5.92
CA ARG A 32 -22.46 -18.37 7.35
C ARG A 32 -23.66 -17.64 7.95
N LEU A 33 -24.27 -16.71 7.21
CA LEU A 33 -25.47 -16.01 7.67
C LEU A 33 -26.64 -16.99 7.86
N ASP A 34 -26.80 -17.96 6.96
CA ASP A 34 -27.80 -19.02 7.07
C ASP A 34 -27.55 -19.95 8.27
N GLU A 35 -26.30 -20.36 8.50
CA GLU A 35 -25.88 -21.15 9.66
C GLU A 35 -26.17 -20.42 10.98
N LEU A 36 -25.85 -19.12 11.04
CA LEU A 36 -26.13 -18.26 12.19
C LEU A 36 -27.63 -18.06 12.42
N ALA A 37 -28.41 -17.84 11.35
CA ALA A 37 -29.87 -17.71 11.44
C ALA A 37 -30.51 -19.00 11.98
N ARG A 38 -29.96 -20.16 11.62
CA ARG A 38 -30.37 -21.48 12.13
C ARG A 38 -29.82 -21.81 13.51
N ARG A 39 -29.04 -20.89 14.13
CA ARG A 39 -28.34 -21.09 15.41
C ARG A 39 -27.48 -22.35 15.44
N VAL A 40 -26.90 -22.71 14.29
CA VAL A 40 -25.94 -23.82 14.23
C VAL A 40 -24.73 -23.42 15.08
N PRO A 41 -24.35 -24.21 16.09
CA PRO A 41 -23.18 -23.90 16.91
C PRO A 41 -21.91 -23.99 16.07
N ALA A 42 -20.88 -23.25 16.49
CA ALA A 42 -19.57 -23.33 15.84
C ALA A 42 -19.04 -24.77 15.87
N THR A 43 -18.68 -25.29 14.71
CA THR A 43 -18.02 -26.60 14.58
C THR A 43 -16.50 -26.42 14.60
N ASP A 44 -15.76 -27.48 14.92
CA ASP A 44 -14.29 -27.46 14.86
C ASP A 44 -13.77 -27.06 13.48
N GLN A 45 -14.46 -27.49 12.41
CA GLN A 45 -14.15 -27.08 11.04
C GLN A 45 -14.31 -25.58 10.84
N SER A 46 -15.39 -24.98 11.37
CA SER A 46 -15.66 -23.55 11.27
C SER A 46 -14.63 -22.71 12.04
N VAL A 47 -14.15 -23.22 13.18
CA VAL A 47 -13.08 -22.63 14.00
C VAL A 47 -11.73 -22.73 13.30
N ALA A 48 -11.38 -23.90 12.77
CA ALA A 48 -10.14 -24.11 12.03
C ALA A 48 -10.07 -23.20 10.77
N GLN A 49 -11.20 -23.04 10.07
CA GLN A 49 -11.29 -22.12 8.93
C GLN A 49 -11.14 -20.65 9.36
N ALA A 50 -11.75 -20.26 10.48
CA ALA A 50 -11.62 -18.91 11.03
C ALA A 50 -10.17 -18.60 11.41
N ARG A 51 -9.45 -19.55 12.03
CA ARG A 51 -8.03 -19.42 12.36
C ARG A 51 -7.17 -19.21 11.11
N ARG A 52 -7.30 -20.08 10.10
CA ARG A 52 -6.58 -19.93 8.83
C ARG A 52 -6.83 -18.56 8.18
N ARG A 53 -8.05 -18.05 8.28
CA ARG A 53 -8.37 -16.71 7.74
C ARG A 53 -7.74 -15.57 8.51
N ALA A 54 -7.70 -15.68 9.83
CA ALA A 54 -7.02 -14.70 10.67
C ALA A 54 -5.52 -14.65 10.32
N GLU A 55 -4.88 -15.80 10.17
CA GLU A 55 -3.47 -15.91 9.73
C GLU A 55 -3.25 -15.30 8.35
N GLN A 56 -4.07 -15.65 7.36
CA GLN A 56 -3.99 -15.08 6.01
C GLN A 56 -4.28 -13.57 5.99
N ALA A 57 -5.17 -13.08 6.85
CA ALA A 57 -5.46 -11.65 6.95
C ALA A 57 -4.26 -10.90 7.55
N LEU A 58 -3.61 -11.47 8.55
CA LEU A 58 -2.41 -10.91 9.16
C LEU A 58 -1.26 -10.84 8.15
N GLU A 59 -1.02 -11.91 7.39
CA GLU A 59 -0.02 -11.92 6.33
C GLU A 59 -0.29 -10.83 5.28
N ARG A 60 -1.55 -10.70 4.84
CA ARG A 60 -1.93 -9.63 3.91
C ARG A 60 -1.73 -8.23 4.50
N ALA A 61 -2.03 -8.03 5.78
CA ALA A 61 -1.81 -6.75 6.45
C ALA A 61 -0.33 -6.40 6.53
N ARG A 62 0.54 -7.36 6.89
CA ARG A 62 2.00 -7.18 6.89
C ARG A 62 2.53 -6.77 5.53
N ASN A 63 2.17 -7.52 4.49
CA ASN A 63 2.58 -7.22 3.12
C ASN A 63 2.07 -5.85 2.66
N ALA A 64 0.87 -5.43 3.09
CA ALA A 64 0.32 -4.11 2.77
C ALA A 64 1.11 -2.98 3.45
N HIS A 65 1.42 -3.10 4.75
CA HIS A 65 2.24 -2.13 5.47
C HIS A 65 3.65 -2.02 4.90
N GLU A 66 4.30 -3.15 4.60
CA GLU A 66 5.62 -3.17 3.98
C GLU A 66 5.59 -2.47 2.61
N SER A 67 4.62 -2.84 1.76
CA SER A 67 4.46 -2.21 0.45
C SER A 67 4.19 -0.72 0.55
N ALA A 68 3.33 -0.27 1.47
CA ALA A 68 3.04 1.14 1.69
C ALA A 68 4.29 1.90 2.16
N ALA A 69 5.03 1.36 3.12
CA ALA A 69 6.28 1.96 3.60
C ALA A 69 7.31 2.10 2.47
N LEU A 70 7.47 1.09 1.63
CA LEU A 70 8.38 1.15 0.47
C LEU A 70 7.97 2.25 -0.52
N ARG A 71 6.67 2.38 -0.81
CA ARG A 71 6.17 3.42 -1.72
C ARG A 71 6.37 4.82 -1.16
N HIS A 72 6.25 4.99 0.15
CA HIS A 72 6.58 6.26 0.80
C HIS A 72 8.08 6.58 0.69
N LEU A 73 8.97 5.61 0.92
CA LEU A 73 10.42 5.81 0.73
C LEU A 73 10.80 6.13 -0.73
N ASP A 74 10.11 5.52 -1.69
CA ASP A 74 10.32 5.86 -3.11
C ASP A 74 9.84 7.28 -3.45
N ALA A 75 8.71 7.71 -2.86
CA ALA A 75 8.21 9.07 -3.00
C ALA A 75 9.15 10.10 -2.35
N GLU A 76 9.66 9.82 -1.15
CA GLU A 76 10.69 10.62 -0.48
C GLU A 76 11.91 10.84 -1.39
N ARG A 77 12.47 9.76 -1.96
CA ARG A 77 13.60 9.84 -2.88
C ARG A 77 13.28 10.64 -4.15
N ALA A 78 12.06 10.56 -4.65
CA ALA A 78 11.64 11.36 -5.80
C ALA A 78 11.61 12.85 -5.45
N HIS A 79 11.07 13.21 -4.29
CA HIS A 79 11.05 14.58 -3.79
C HIS A 79 12.44 15.12 -3.51
N LEU A 80 13.35 14.35 -2.89
CA LEU A 80 14.73 14.78 -2.67
C LEU A 80 15.48 15.03 -3.98
N ARG A 81 15.26 14.20 -5.01
CA ARG A 81 15.82 14.45 -6.35
C ARG A 81 15.25 15.73 -6.98
N ALA A 82 13.95 15.98 -6.82
CA ALA A 82 13.32 17.20 -7.31
C ALA A 82 13.85 18.45 -6.59
N ALA A 83 14.01 18.38 -5.26
CA ALA A 83 14.61 19.46 -4.47
C ALA A 83 16.03 19.79 -4.96
N ALA A 84 16.88 18.77 -5.14
CA ALA A 84 18.24 18.95 -5.65
C ALA A 84 18.27 19.58 -7.06
N ALA A 85 17.34 19.19 -7.94
CA ALA A 85 17.22 19.78 -9.27
C ALA A 85 16.84 21.26 -9.23
N HIS A 86 15.92 21.64 -8.32
CA HIS A 86 15.55 23.03 -8.11
C HIS A 86 16.68 23.84 -7.47
N GLU A 87 17.39 23.31 -6.49
CA GLU A 87 18.59 23.95 -5.91
C GLU A 87 19.66 24.19 -6.98
N GLN A 88 19.92 23.21 -7.84
CA GLN A 88 20.85 23.35 -8.95
C GLN A 88 20.40 24.45 -9.93
N ALA A 89 19.10 24.52 -10.25
CA ALA A 89 18.55 25.55 -11.12
C ALA A 89 18.69 26.96 -10.49
N ALA A 90 18.45 27.08 -9.19
CA ALA A 90 18.62 28.33 -8.45
C ALA A 90 20.06 28.84 -8.47
N LEU A 91 21.07 27.95 -8.46
CA LEU A 91 22.48 28.33 -8.55
C LEU A 91 22.88 28.81 -9.95
N LEU A 92 22.18 28.34 -10.99
CA LEU A 92 22.45 28.69 -12.39
C LEU A 92 21.70 29.94 -12.85
N GLU A 93 20.54 30.22 -12.27
CA GLU A 93 19.80 31.45 -12.50
C GLU A 93 20.32 32.57 -11.60
N GLY A 94 21.01 33.56 -12.20
CA GLY A 94 21.58 34.70 -11.48
C GLY A 94 20.57 35.50 -10.64
N ASP A 95 19.77 36.38 -11.27
CA ASP A 95 19.10 37.48 -10.53
C ASP A 95 17.55 37.49 -10.58
N GLY A 96 16.89 36.47 -11.15
CA GLY A 96 15.46 36.57 -11.48
C GLY A 96 14.50 35.60 -10.78
N ARG A 97 14.82 34.30 -10.75
CA ARG A 97 13.90 33.26 -10.27
C ARG A 97 14.55 32.23 -9.35
N GLY A 98 15.77 32.50 -8.88
CA GLY A 98 16.45 31.68 -7.88
C GLY A 98 15.60 31.48 -6.62
N GLU A 99 14.90 32.52 -6.16
CA GLU A 99 13.98 32.44 -5.00
C GLU A 99 12.83 31.45 -5.24
N GLN A 100 12.20 31.48 -6.43
CA GLN A 100 11.12 30.52 -6.77
C GLN A 100 11.63 29.08 -6.81
N HIS A 101 12.87 28.88 -7.26
CA HIS A 101 13.50 27.56 -7.22
C HIS A 101 13.86 27.12 -5.80
N GLN A 102 14.30 28.04 -4.93
CA GLN A 102 14.54 27.72 -3.51
C GLN A 102 13.24 27.36 -2.78
N ASP A 103 12.15 28.10 -3.01
CA ASP A 103 10.84 27.80 -2.45
C ASP A 103 10.34 26.42 -2.92
N ALA A 104 10.49 26.11 -4.21
CA ALA A 104 10.13 24.80 -4.76
C ALA A 104 10.98 23.66 -4.17
N ALA A 105 12.28 23.90 -3.97
CA ALA A 105 13.16 22.94 -3.32
C ALA A 105 12.76 22.69 -1.86
N GLU A 106 12.43 23.75 -1.12
CA GLU A 106 11.95 23.64 0.26
C GLU A 106 10.65 22.84 0.34
N HIS A 107 9.68 23.16 -0.52
CA HIS A 107 8.43 22.40 -0.59
C HIS A 107 8.68 20.91 -0.82
N HIS A 108 9.58 20.55 -1.73
CA HIS A 108 9.92 19.15 -1.94
C HIS A 108 10.63 18.51 -0.75
N ARG A 109 11.51 19.22 -0.03
CA ARG A 109 12.09 18.70 1.22
C ARG A 109 11.02 18.47 2.29
N ASP A 110 10.00 19.32 2.37
CA ASP A 110 8.85 19.12 3.26
C ASP A 110 8.03 17.89 2.90
N GLU A 111 7.70 17.69 1.63
CA GLU A 111 6.99 16.49 1.20
C GLU A 111 7.84 15.22 1.41
N ALA A 112 9.17 15.29 1.21
CA ALA A 112 10.06 14.18 1.55
C ALA A 112 9.98 13.82 3.04
N ARG A 113 10.04 14.80 3.94
CA ARG A 113 9.88 14.59 5.40
C ARG A 113 8.53 13.99 5.76
N ARG A 114 7.45 14.41 5.09
CA ARG A 114 6.12 13.82 5.29
C ARG A 114 6.07 12.36 4.86
N HIS A 115 6.70 12.01 3.74
CA HIS A 115 6.78 10.63 3.28
C HIS A 115 7.67 9.76 4.15
N GLU A 116 8.82 10.26 4.62
CA GLU A 116 9.66 9.55 5.61
C GLU A 116 8.85 9.22 6.87
N LYS A 117 8.13 10.21 7.40
CA LYS A 117 7.25 10.03 8.57
C LYS A 117 6.17 8.99 8.31
N ALA A 118 5.49 9.06 7.17
CA ALA A 118 4.45 8.10 6.80
C ALA A 118 5.02 6.66 6.68
N ALA A 119 6.22 6.49 6.11
CA ALA A 119 6.89 5.19 6.07
C ALA A 119 7.18 4.64 7.48
N ALA A 120 7.57 5.51 8.42
CA ALA A 120 7.79 5.12 9.81
C ALA A 120 6.46 4.73 10.51
N GLU A 121 5.37 5.45 10.22
CA GLU A 121 4.03 5.15 10.73
C GLU A 121 3.51 3.79 10.21
N GLU A 122 3.71 3.46 8.93
CA GLU A 122 3.36 2.14 8.39
C GLU A 122 4.09 0.99 9.10
N ARG A 123 5.39 1.16 9.38
CA ARG A 123 6.18 0.18 10.15
C ARG A 123 5.73 0.07 11.61
N LEU A 124 5.27 1.17 12.21
CA LEU A 124 4.69 1.17 13.55
C LEU A 124 3.35 0.43 13.57
N ALA A 125 2.48 0.70 12.59
CA ALA A 125 1.20 0.05 12.43
C ALA A 125 1.36 -1.47 12.27
N GLU A 126 2.32 -1.92 11.44
CA GLU A 126 2.64 -3.34 11.32
C GLU A 126 3.00 -3.99 12.66
N ARG A 127 3.86 -3.34 13.46
CA ARG A 127 4.24 -3.86 14.80
C ARG A 127 3.06 -3.92 15.75
N HIS A 128 2.18 -2.91 15.74
CA HIS A 128 0.97 -2.93 16.55
C HIS A 128 0.03 -4.07 16.12
N ASP A 129 -0.10 -4.33 14.83
CA ASP A 129 -0.91 -5.42 14.29
C ASP A 129 -0.35 -6.79 14.70
N GLN A 130 0.97 -6.93 14.76
CA GLN A 130 1.63 -8.12 15.29
C GLN A 130 1.38 -8.30 16.80
N GLN A 131 1.39 -7.21 17.58
CA GLN A 131 1.18 -7.26 19.03
C GLN A 131 -0.27 -7.58 19.43
N ARG A 132 -1.28 -7.18 18.64
CA ARG A 132 -2.69 -7.48 18.94
C ARG A 132 -3.05 -8.97 18.80
N GLN A 133 -2.13 -9.81 18.34
CA GLN A 133 -2.34 -11.24 18.08
C GLN A 133 -1.57 -12.16 19.05
N GLY A 134 -0.68 -11.61 19.89
CA GLY A 134 0.06 -12.35 20.93
C GLY A 134 -0.57 -12.19 22.30
#